data_AF-A0A7V5WMP3-F1
#
_entry.id   AF-A0A7V5WMP3-F1
#
_cell.length_a   1.000
_cell.length_b   1.000
_cell.length_c   1.000
_cell.angle_alpha   90.00
_cell.angle_beta   90.00
_cell.angle_gamma   90.00
#
_symmetry.space_group_name_H-M   'P 1'
#
loop_
_entity.id
_entity.type
_entity.pdbx_description
1 polymer ?
#
loop_
_entity_poly.entity_id
_entity_poly.type
_entity_poly.pdbx_seq_one_letter_code
_entity_poly.pdbx_strand_id
1 'polypeptide(L)'
;MSRVAFKLDILYTFSVHLIWELTMNSATISVKEARRNFAKILKSAENGEETIITKNGKVVARILPPKKRQVLDLDELRKFRE
;
A
#
# COMPACT_ATOMS: atom_id res chain seq x y z
N MET A 1 -28.14 3.36 15.68
CA MET A 1 -26.68 3.32 15.36
C MET A 1 -26.07 4.65 15.75
N SER A 2 -25.15 4.66 16.71
CA SER A 2 -24.69 5.88 17.39
C SER A 2 -23.67 6.65 16.54
N ARG A 3 -23.83 7.98 16.41
CA ARG A 3 -23.02 8.89 15.56
C ARG A 3 -21.52 8.88 15.89
N VAL A 4 -21.14 8.36 17.06
CA VAL A 4 -19.77 8.27 17.55
C VAL A 4 -18.97 7.17 16.84
N ALA A 5 -19.60 6.03 16.53
CA ALA A 5 -18.92 4.89 15.89
C ALA A 5 -18.45 5.23 14.46
N PHE A 6 -19.26 5.97 13.69
CA PHE A 6 -18.93 6.37 12.33
C PHE A 6 -17.77 7.37 12.25
N LYS A 7 -17.63 8.24 13.26
CA LYS A 7 -16.50 9.19 13.33
C LYS A 7 -15.18 8.47 13.62
N LEU A 8 -15.19 7.47 14.50
CA LEU A 8 -13.98 6.68 14.81
C LEU A 8 -13.51 5.85 13.61
N ASP A 9 -14.43 5.28 12.83
CA ASP A 9 -14.10 4.46 11.65
C ASP A 9 -13.43 5.30 10.53
N ILE A 10 -13.96 6.51 10.31
CA ILE A 10 -13.39 7.45 9.33
C ILE A 10 -12.03 7.96 9.80
N LEU A 11 -11.90 8.32 11.07
CA LEU A 11 -10.63 8.77 11.64
C LEU A 11 -9.59 7.65 11.62
N TYR A 12 -9.98 6.39 11.86
CA TYR A 12 -9.08 5.25 11.82
C TYR A 12 -8.61 4.94 10.40
N THR A 13 -9.52 4.93 9.42
CA THR A 13 -9.17 4.75 8.00
C THR A 13 -8.26 5.88 7.50
N PHE A 14 -8.55 7.12 7.88
CA PHE A 14 -7.76 8.28 7.51
C PHE A 14 -6.39 8.29 8.18
N SER A 15 -6.32 7.93 9.47
CA SER A 15 -5.06 7.85 10.22
C SER A 15 -4.18 6.72 9.69
N VAL A 16 -4.75 5.55 9.39
CA VAL A 16 -4.01 4.45 8.75
C VAL A 16 -3.49 4.92 7.39
N HIS A 17 -4.33 5.52 6.53
CA HIS A 17 -3.92 6.05 5.21
C HIS A 17 -2.79 7.08 5.31
N LEU A 18 -2.90 8.03 6.25
CA LEU A 18 -1.91 9.09 6.49
C LEU A 18 -0.60 8.54 7.07
N ILE A 19 -0.67 7.53 7.95
CA ILE A 19 0.51 6.85 8.51
C ILE A 19 1.23 6.05 7.42
N TRP A 20 0.52 5.37 6.52
CA TRP A 20 1.12 4.69 5.35
C TRP A 20 1.81 5.69 4.40
N GLU A 21 1.23 6.88 4.20
CA GLU A 21 1.80 7.93 3.34
C GLU A 21 3.06 8.58 3.94
N LEU A 22 3.17 8.64 5.27
CA LEU A 22 4.32 9.23 5.98
C LEU A 22 5.46 8.23 6.27
N THR A 23 5.19 6.92 6.29
CA THR A 23 6.20 5.88 6.59
C THR A 23 6.77 5.20 5.35
N MET A 24 6.13 5.33 4.19
CA MET A 24 6.64 4.77 2.94
C MET A 24 7.47 5.78 2.17
N ASN A 25 8.71 5.42 1.87
CA ASN A 25 9.55 6.11 0.88
C ASN A 25 9.02 5.80 -0.54
N SER A 26 7.74 6.11 -0.79
CA SER A 26 7.04 5.76 -2.02
C SER A 26 7.04 6.93 -2.99
N ALA A 27 7.59 6.72 -4.18
CA ALA A 27 7.56 7.71 -5.24
C ALA A 27 6.15 7.76 -5.85
N THR A 28 5.49 8.93 -5.81
CA THR A 28 4.19 9.14 -6.44
C THR A 28 4.36 9.78 -7.82
N ILE A 29 3.83 9.13 -8.86
CA ILE A 29 3.98 9.58 -10.25
C ILE A 29 2.66 9.51 -11.02
N SER A 30 2.51 10.34 -12.05
CA SER A 30 1.35 10.28 -12.93
C SER A 30 1.41 9.08 -13.88
N VAL A 31 0.27 8.62 -14.41
CA VAL A 31 0.21 7.59 -15.46
C VAL A 31 1.08 7.94 -16.67
N LYS A 32 1.14 9.23 -17.04
CA LYS A 32 1.97 9.69 -18.18
C LYS A 32 3.45 9.52 -17.88
N GLU A 33 3.87 9.80 -16.65
CA GLU A 33 5.25 9.63 -16.20
C GLU A 33 5.59 8.15 -16.03
N ALA A 34 4.66 7.37 -15.49
CA ALA A 34 4.81 5.93 -15.32
C ALA A 34 5.02 5.21 -16.65
N ARG A 35 4.27 5.60 -17.69
CA ARG A 35 4.42 5.02 -19.03
C ARG A 35 5.78 5.33 -19.66
N ARG A 36 6.32 6.54 -19.44
CA ARG A 36 7.63 6.95 -19.96
C ARG A 36 8.80 6.27 -19.25
N ASN A 37 8.66 6.06 -17.94
CA ASN A 37 9.75 5.56 -17.08
C ASN A 37 9.51 4.13 -16.57
N PHE A 38 8.67 3.35 -17.26
CA PHE A 38 8.20 2.05 -16.75
C PHE A 38 9.35 1.11 -16.36
N ALA A 39 10.39 1.01 -17.19
CA ALA A 39 11.56 0.19 -16.91
C ALA A 39 12.32 0.63 -15.64
N LYS A 40 12.41 1.94 -15.38
CA LYS A 40 13.05 2.46 -14.16
C LYS A 40 12.22 2.13 -12.92
N ILE A 41 10.89 2.23 -13.03
CA ILE A 41 9.96 1.91 -11.94
C ILE A 41 10.02 0.43 -11.59
N LEU A 42 10.15 -0.45 -12.58
CA LEU A 42 10.38 -1.88 -12.34
C LEU A 42 11.70 -2.14 -11.60
N LYS A 43 12.80 -1.49 -11.99
CA LYS A 43 14.09 -1.60 -11.26
C LYS A 43 13.98 -1.12 -9.81
N SER A 44 13.27 -0.02 -9.57
CA SER A 44 12.95 0.43 -8.22
C SER A 44 12.17 -0.64 -7.44
N ALA A 45 11.16 -1.25 -8.05
CA ALA A 45 10.40 -2.33 -7.45
C ALA A 45 11.24 -3.59 -7.16
N GLU A 46 12.18 -3.94 -8.04
CA GLU A 46 13.14 -5.03 -7.82
C GLU A 46 14.04 -4.77 -6.61
N ASN A 47 14.40 -3.50 -6.36
CA ASN A 47 15.17 -3.09 -5.18
C ASN A 47 14.33 -3.03 -3.89
N GLY A 48 13.03 -3.36 -3.99
CA GLY A 48 12.12 -3.35 -2.86
C GLY A 48 11.40 -2.02 -2.63
N GLU A 49 11.57 -1.05 -3.53
CA GLU A 49 10.89 0.24 -3.44
C GLU A 49 9.45 0.14 -3.93
N GLU A 50 8.59 0.99 -3.39
CA GLU A 50 7.20 1.09 -3.83
C GLU A 50 6.98 2.36 -4.65
N THR A 51 6.20 2.25 -5.73
CA THR A 51 5.78 3.38 -6.56
C THR A 51 4.26 3.44 -6.68
N ILE A 52 3.69 4.61 -6.39
CA ILE A 52 2.26 4.89 -6.50
C ILE A 52 1.99 5.60 -7.83
N ILE A 53 1.04 5.07 -8.61
CA ILE A 53 0.64 5.62 -9.89
C ILE A 53 -0.70 6.33 -9.75
N THR A 54 -0.75 7.59 -10.18
CA THR A 54 -1.95 8.44 -10.14
C THR A 54 -2.44 8.84 -11.53
N LYS A 55 -3.76 8.96 -11.69
CA LYS A 55 -4.43 9.55 -12.86
C LYS A 55 -5.29 10.70 -12.40
N ASN A 56 -5.02 11.91 -12.89
CA ASN A 56 -5.72 13.14 -12.49
C ASN A 56 -5.75 13.33 -10.96
N GLY A 57 -4.61 13.10 -10.30
CA GLY A 57 -4.47 13.22 -8.84
C GLY A 57 -5.07 12.08 -8.02
N LYS A 58 -5.75 11.10 -8.64
CA LYS A 58 -6.30 9.93 -7.96
C LYS A 58 -5.38 8.73 -8.12
N VAL A 59 -5.12 8.01 -7.04
CA VAL A 59 -4.36 6.75 -7.08
C VAL A 59 -5.12 5.71 -7.90
N VAL A 60 -4.44 5.07 -8.85
CA VAL A 60 -5.02 4.05 -9.73
C VAL A 60 -4.26 2.72 -9.70
N ALA A 61 -2.99 2.73 -9.31
CA ALA A 61 -2.19 1.52 -9.18
C ALA A 61 -1.01 1.72 -8.23
N ARG A 62 -0.45 0.61 -7.77
CA ARG A 62 0.80 0.55 -6.99
C ARG A 62 1.69 -0.51 -7.62
N ILE A 63 2.97 -0.21 -7.77
CA ILE A 63 4.00 -1.17 -8.19
C ILE A 63 4.91 -1.38 -6.98
N LEU A 64 5.02 -2.64 -6.56
CA LEU A 64 5.80 -3.07 -5.40
C LEU A 64 6.46 -4.41 -5.73
N PRO A 65 7.56 -4.77 -5.05
CA PRO A 65 8.13 -6.11 -5.15
C PRO A 65 7.07 -7.17 -4.85
N PRO A 66 7.13 -8.34 -5.52
CA PRO A 66 6.30 -9.47 -5.11
C PRO A 66 6.68 -9.83 -3.67
N LYS A 67 5.71 -9.83 -2.75
CA LYS A 67 5.93 -10.40 -1.42
C LYS A 67 6.32 -11.86 -1.61
N LYS A 68 7.49 -12.27 -1.09
CA LYS A 68 7.83 -13.69 -0.98
C LYS A 68 6.62 -14.38 -0.34
N ARG A 69 6.14 -15.46 -0.96
CA ARG A 69 5.05 -16.26 -0.40
C ARG A 69 5.50 -16.71 0.98
N GLN A 70 4.99 -16.06 2.02
CA GLN A 70 5.13 -16.58 3.37
C GLN A 70 4.28 -17.85 3.36
N VAL A 71 4.94 -19.00 3.46
CA VAL A 71 4.26 -20.24 3.80
C VAL A 71 3.74 -19.99 5.20
N LEU A 72 2.46 -19.64 5.29
CA LEU A 72 1.80 -19.49 6.57
C LEU A 72 1.83 -20.87 7.22
N ASP A 73 2.51 -20.98 8.34
CA ASP A 73 2.41 -22.16 9.18
C ASP A 73 1.01 -22.15 9.81
N LEU A 74 0.14 -23.02 9.29
CA LEU A 74 -1.24 -23.14 9.75
C LEU A 74 -1.31 -23.65 11.20
N ASP A 75 -0.27 -24.37 11.66
CA ASP A 75 -0.19 -24.87 13.02
C ASP A 75 0.12 -23.72 14.02
N GLU A 76 0.85 -22.68 13.59
CA GLU A 76 1.11 -21.48 14.38
C GLU A 76 -0.17 -20.64 14.57
N LEU A 77 -0.99 -20.51 13.52
CA LEU A 77 -2.25 -19.77 13.58
C LEU A 77 -3.28 -20.42 14.51
N ARG A 78 -3.24 -21.75 14.66
CA ARG A 78 -4.15 -22.50 15.53
C ARG A 78 -3.94 -22.17 17.02
N LYS A 79 -2.73 -21.78 17.42
CA LYS A 79 -2.38 -21.42 18.80
C LYS A 79 -3.01 -20.10 19.27
N PHE A 80 -3.41 -19.22 18.35
CA PHE A 80 -4.08 -17.95 18.69
C PHE A 80 -5.57 -18.11 19.05
N ARG A 81 -6.12 -19.34 18.96
CA ARG A 81 -7.53 -19.62 19.22
C ARG A 81 -7.79 -20.14 20.64
N GLU A 82 -6.77 -20.50 21.40
CA GLU A 82 -6.85 -20.96 22.80
C GLU A 82 -6.62 -19.81 23.78
#